data_AF-A0A7L3Z641-F1
#
_entry.id   AF-A0A7L3Z641-F1
#
_cell.length_a   1.000
_cell.length_b   1.000
_cell.length_c   1.000
_cell.angle_alpha   90.00
_cell.angle_beta   90.00
_cell.angle_gamma   90.00
#
_symmetry.space_group_name_H-M   'P 1'
#
loop_
_entity.id
_entity.type
_entity.pdbx_description
1 polymer ?
#
loop_
_entity_poly.entity_id
_entity_poly.type
_entity_poly.pdbx_seq_one_letter_code
_entity_poly.pdbx_strand_id
1 'polypeptide(L)'
;MHKWILTWILPILLYRSYFYIIFLMGTISLACNDMTPEQMATNVNCSSPERHTRSYDYMEGGDVRVRRLFCRTQWYMRIDKRGKVKGTREANNNYSILEIRTVAVGIVAIKGVESEYFLAMNKSGRLYGK
;
A
#
# COMPACT_ATOMS: atom_id res chain seq x y z
N MET A 1 20.53 -0.59 63.83
CA MET A 1 20.58 -1.70 62.86
C MET A 1 19.40 -1.61 61.87
N HIS A 2 19.37 -0.63 60.95
CA HIS A 2 18.25 -0.47 59.99
C HIS A 2 18.65 0.25 58.69
N LYS A 3 19.84 -0.02 58.13
CA LYS A 3 20.31 0.64 56.89
C LYS A 3 20.46 -0.26 55.66
N TRP A 4 20.18 -1.57 55.76
CA TRP A 4 20.45 -2.52 54.66
C TRP A 4 19.20 -3.08 53.95
N ILE A 5 17.99 -2.71 54.38
CA ILE A 5 16.73 -3.26 53.83
C ILE A 5 16.17 -2.45 52.65
N LEU A 6 16.61 -1.20 52.45
CA LEU A 6 16.04 -0.31 51.43
C LEU A 6 16.69 -0.42 50.04
N THR A 7 17.81 -1.13 49.91
CA THR A 7 18.57 -1.22 48.64
C THR A 7 18.05 -2.29 47.68
N TRP A 8 17.19 -3.21 48.16
CA TRP A 8 16.66 -4.32 47.35
C TRP A 8 15.20 -4.14 46.91
N ILE A 9 14.44 -3.24 47.55
CA ILE A 9 13.01 -3.05 47.26
C ILE A 9 12.80 -2.12 46.05
N LEU A 10 13.66 -1.12 45.89
CA LEU A 10 13.59 -0.15 44.79
C LEU A 10 13.74 -0.77 43.38
N PRO A 11 14.71 -1.69 43.12
CA PRO A 11 14.83 -2.31 41.79
C PRO A 11 13.66 -3.25 41.45
N ILE A 12 13.04 -3.88 42.44
CA ILE A 12 11.88 -4.78 42.23
C ILE A 12 10.64 -3.99 41.82
N LEU A 13 10.41 -2.83 42.43
CA LEU A 13 9.27 -1.96 42.10
C LEU A 13 9.40 -1.34 40.71
N LEU A 14 10.63 -0.95 40.31
CA LEU A 14 10.92 -0.39 38.99
C LEU A 14 10.84 -1.44 37.88
N TYR A 15 11.31 -2.66 38.13
CA TYR A 15 11.17 -3.77 37.17
C TYR A 15 9.70 -4.18 36.96
N ARG A 16 8.94 -4.17 38.05
CA ARG A 16 7.50 -4.47 38.02
C ARG A 16 6.72 -3.42 37.24
N SER A 17 6.97 -2.12 37.43
CA SER A 17 6.31 -1.07 36.65
C SER A 17 6.70 -1.11 35.17
N TYR A 18 7.97 -1.40 34.85
CA TYR A 18 8.43 -1.58 33.48
C TYR A 18 7.73 -2.76 32.77
N PHE A 19 7.56 -3.89 33.48
CA PHE A 19 6.82 -5.05 32.97
C PHE A 19 5.34 -4.73 32.70
N TYR A 20 4.68 -3.98 33.59
CA TYR A 20 3.31 -3.50 33.36
C TYR A 20 3.20 -2.56 32.15
N ILE A 21 4.17 -1.68 31.93
CA ILE A 21 4.19 -0.78 30.77
C ILE A 21 4.37 -1.57 29.45
N ILE A 22 5.25 -2.59 29.42
CA ILE A 22 5.40 -3.46 28.24
C ILE A 22 4.10 -4.19 27.94
N PHE A 23 3.42 -4.73 28.96
CA PHE A 23 2.15 -5.42 28.78
C PHE A 23 1.05 -4.49 28.27
N LEU A 24 0.97 -3.26 28.81
CA LEU A 24 0.01 -2.24 28.38
C LEU A 24 0.25 -1.83 26.90
N MET A 25 1.50 -1.59 26.51
CA MET A 25 1.85 -1.25 25.12
C MET A 25 1.65 -2.42 24.14
N GLY A 26 1.82 -3.67 24.61
CA GLY A 26 1.49 -4.88 23.86
C GLY A 26 0.00 -4.99 23.55
N THR A 27 -0.88 -4.64 24.49
CA THR A 27 -2.34 -4.69 24.27
C THR A 27 -2.84 -3.65 23.26
N ILE A 28 -2.23 -2.46 23.20
CA ILE A 28 -2.56 -1.42 22.21
C ILE A 28 -2.19 -1.86 20.78
N SER A 29 -1.21 -2.76 20.64
CA SER A 29 -0.77 -3.28 19.34
C SER A 29 -1.63 -4.42 18.79
N LEU A 30 -2.55 -4.99 19.58
CA LEU A 30 -3.41 -6.11 19.17
C LEU A 30 -4.86 -5.73 18.85
N ALA A 31 -5.30 -4.50 19.15
CA ALA A 31 -6.70 -4.07 18.96
C ALA A 31 -6.98 -3.42 17.59
N CYS A 32 -6.15 -3.66 16.57
CA CYS A 32 -6.41 -3.11 15.24
C CYS A 32 -5.94 -4.07 14.16
N ASN A 33 -6.65 -5.21 14.01
CA ASN A 33 -6.60 -6.03 12.80
C ASN A 33 -7.84 -6.93 12.59
N ASP A 34 -8.93 -6.76 13.33
CA ASP A 34 -10.19 -7.42 12.96
C ASP A 34 -10.90 -6.61 11.89
N MET A 35 -10.40 -6.72 10.66
CA MET A 35 -11.19 -6.48 9.46
C MET A 35 -11.48 -7.84 8.84
N THR A 36 -12.61 -8.42 9.26
CA THR A 36 -13.16 -9.68 8.75
C THR A 36 -13.17 -9.66 7.21
N PRO A 37 -12.54 -10.65 6.54
CA PRO A 37 -12.40 -10.67 5.08
C PRO A 37 -13.57 -11.38 4.37
N GLU A 38 -14.76 -11.42 4.98
CA GLU A 38 -15.91 -12.11 4.40
C GLU A 38 -16.92 -11.09 3.85
N GLN A 39 -17.43 -11.35 2.64
CA GLN A 39 -18.60 -10.71 1.99
C GLN A 39 -18.41 -9.56 0.98
N MET A 40 -17.27 -9.43 0.29
CA MET A 40 -17.28 -8.60 -0.95
C MET A 40 -16.55 -9.20 -2.16
N ALA A 41 -16.35 -10.52 -2.17
CA ALA A 41 -15.91 -11.26 -3.35
C ALA A 41 -17.07 -12.01 -4.06
N THR A 42 -18.32 -11.67 -3.75
CA THR A 42 -19.48 -12.25 -4.42
C THR A 42 -19.93 -11.34 -5.56
N ASN A 43 -19.75 -11.86 -6.78
CA ASN A 43 -20.25 -11.36 -8.07
C ASN A 43 -19.47 -10.20 -8.72
N VAL A 44 -18.24 -10.48 -9.13
CA VAL A 44 -17.68 -9.83 -10.33
C VAL A 44 -18.18 -10.62 -11.54
N ASN A 45 -19.41 -10.38 -11.97
CA ASN A 45 -19.85 -10.85 -13.28
C ASN A 45 -19.12 -9.99 -14.33
N CYS A 46 -18.16 -10.57 -15.03
CA CYS A 46 -17.46 -9.95 -16.16
C CYS A 46 -18.37 -9.87 -17.41
N SER A 47 -19.63 -9.49 -17.25
CA SER A 47 -20.50 -9.16 -18.38
C SER A 47 -20.17 -7.74 -18.83
N SER A 48 -19.35 -7.65 -19.89
CA SER A 48 -19.00 -6.41 -20.58
C SER A 48 -20.27 -5.63 -20.96
N PRO A 49 -20.45 -4.37 -20.53
CA PRO A 49 -21.46 -3.52 -21.12
C PRO A 49 -20.99 -3.13 -22.52
N GLU A 50 -21.74 -3.53 -23.56
CA GLU A 50 -21.58 -3.00 -24.92
C GLU A 50 -21.77 -1.49 -24.90
N ARG A 51 -20.66 -0.75 -24.78
CA ARG A 51 -20.62 0.69 -24.98
C ARG A 51 -19.81 0.95 -26.23
N HIS A 52 -20.55 1.33 -27.27
CA HIS A 52 -20.14 2.03 -28.48
C HIS A 52 -18.63 2.08 -28.73
N THR A 53 -18.17 1.29 -29.70
CA THR A 53 -16.79 1.26 -30.19
C THR A 53 -16.37 2.64 -30.68
N ARG A 54 -15.86 3.49 -29.79
CA ARG A 54 -15.05 4.63 -30.21
C ARG A 54 -13.76 4.03 -30.76
N SER A 55 -13.40 4.40 -31.98
CA SER A 55 -12.09 4.10 -32.53
C SER A 55 -11.05 4.75 -31.63
N TYR A 56 -10.41 3.97 -30.76
CA TYR A 56 -9.32 4.45 -29.92
C TYR A 56 -8.08 4.48 -30.78
N ASP A 57 -7.58 5.67 -31.08
CA ASP A 57 -6.23 5.78 -31.64
C ASP A 57 -5.25 5.36 -30.54
N TYR A 58 -4.77 4.12 -30.64
CA TYR A 58 -4.22 3.31 -29.55
C TYR A 58 -2.94 3.88 -28.90
N MET A 59 -2.33 4.89 -29.52
CA MET A 59 -1.11 5.54 -29.03
C MET A 59 -1.23 7.07 -28.89
N GLU A 60 -2.23 7.72 -29.51
CA GLU A 60 -2.26 9.19 -29.63
C GLU A 60 -3.52 9.87 -29.05
N GLY A 61 -4.60 9.14 -28.74
CA GLY A 61 -5.89 9.79 -28.43
C GLY A 61 -6.71 9.22 -27.27
N GLY A 62 -6.20 8.23 -26.53
CA GLY A 62 -6.93 7.64 -25.40
C GLY A 62 -7.15 8.61 -24.24
N ASP A 63 -8.22 8.44 -23.47
CA ASP A 63 -8.49 9.22 -22.24
C ASP A 63 -7.37 8.96 -21.21
N VAL A 64 -6.55 9.99 -20.96
CA VAL A 64 -5.40 9.96 -20.05
C VAL A 64 -5.80 10.51 -18.68
N ARG A 65 -5.59 9.72 -17.63
CA ARG A 65 -5.86 10.12 -16.25
C ARG A 65 -4.59 10.10 -15.41
N VAL A 66 -4.25 11.24 -14.81
CA VAL A 66 -3.15 11.32 -13.83
C VAL A 66 -3.70 11.17 -12.41
N ARG A 67 -3.31 10.11 -11.70
CA ARG A 67 -3.83 9.77 -10.36
C ARG A 67 -2.74 9.08 -9.51
N ARG A 68 -3.03 8.84 -8.23
CA ARG A 68 -2.25 7.95 -7.37
C ARG A 68 -3.04 6.67 -7.14
N LEU A 69 -2.38 5.51 -7.19
CA LEU A 69 -3.01 4.23 -6.85
C LEU A 69 -2.81 3.94 -5.37
N PHE A 70 -3.89 4.02 -4.60
CA PHE A 70 -3.88 3.70 -3.18
C PHE A 70 -4.31 2.25 -2.96
N CYS A 71 -3.39 1.45 -2.45
CA CYS A 71 -3.65 0.07 -2.10
C CYS A 71 -4.50 0.01 -0.83
N ARG A 72 -5.44 -0.94 -0.77
CA ARG A 72 -6.28 -1.22 0.42
C ARG A 72 -5.45 -1.42 1.69
N THR A 73 -4.23 -1.93 1.57
CA THR A 73 -3.27 -2.11 2.66
C THR A 73 -2.62 -0.81 3.16
N GLN A 74 -3.16 0.36 2.77
CA GLN A 74 -2.72 1.69 3.20
C GLN A 74 -1.36 2.13 2.65
N TRP A 75 -1.14 1.90 1.35
CA TRP A 75 0.08 2.31 0.65
C TRP A 75 -0.23 2.92 -0.73
N TYR A 76 0.39 4.04 -1.06
CA TYR A 76 0.45 4.52 -2.43
C TYR A 76 1.47 3.72 -3.23
N MET A 77 1.09 3.20 -4.39
CA MET A 77 2.02 2.57 -5.31
C MET A 77 2.95 3.63 -5.90
N ARG A 78 4.25 3.35 -5.91
CA ARG A 78 5.27 4.19 -6.55
C ARG A 78 6.21 3.38 -7.42
N ILE A 79 6.70 4.01 -8.47
CA ILE A 79 7.77 3.48 -9.34
C ILE A 79 8.95 4.43 -9.21
N ASP A 80 10.05 3.95 -8.63
CA ASP A 80 11.21 4.81 -8.42
C ASP A 80 12.04 5.01 -9.69
N LYS A 81 13.03 5.92 -9.62
CA LYS A 81 13.96 6.20 -10.73
C LYS A 81 14.78 5.01 -11.24
N ARG A 82 14.80 3.89 -10.51
CA ARG A 82 15.48 2.64 -10.90
C ARG A 82 14.49 1.61 -11.46
N GLY A 83 13.22 1.97 -11.66
CA GLY A 83 12.18 1.06 -12.11
C GLY A 83 11.73 0.07 -11.03
N LYS A 84 12.01 0.33 -9.75
CA LYS A 84 11.53 -0.54 -8.67
C LYS A 84 10.15 -0.11 -8.21
N VAL A 85 9.23 -1.07 -8.19
CA VAL A 85 7.85 -0.87 -7.73
C VAL A 85 7.77 -1.17 -6.24
N LYS A 86 7.25 -0.22 -5.45
CA LYS A 86 7.04 -0.36 -4.00
C LYS A 86 5.82 0.44 -3.54
N GLY A 87 5.39 0.22 -2.30
CA GLY A 87 4.48 1.11 -1.58
C GLY A 87 5.21 2.29 -0.92
N THR A 88 4.52 3.41 -0.73
CA THR A 88 4.90 4.51 0.17
C THR A 88 3.68 4.99 0.95
N ARG A 89 3.87 5.45 2.20
CA ARG A 89 2.83 6.13 2.99
C ARG A 89 2.84 7.65 2.81
N GLU A 90 3.89 8.17 2.19
CA GLU A 90 4.03 9.59 1.88
C GLU A 90 3.05 9.97 0.77
N ALA A 91 1.99 10.71 1.13
CA ALA A 91 0.95 11.13 0.19
C ALA A 91 1.49 12.07 -0.91
N ASN A 92 2.53 12.84 -0.61
CA ASN A 92 3.09 13.85 -1.52
C ASN A 92 4.30 13.35 -2.32
N ASN A 93 4.53 12.04 -2.37
CA ASN A 93 5.67 11.49 -3.10
C ASN A 93 5.48 11.63 -4.64
N ASN A 94 6.42 12.28 -5.33
CA ASN A 94 6.33 12.49 -6.79
C ASN A 94 6.33 11.17 -7.59
N TYR A 95 7.07 10.16 -7.14
CA TYR A 95 7.12 8.84 -7.77
C TYR A 95 5.82 8.03 -7.62
N SER A 96 4.85 8.52 -6.84
CA SER A 96 3.52 7.91 -6.70
C SER A 96 2.48 8.47 -7.68
N ILE A 97 2.84 9.48 -8.47
CA ILE A 97 1.98 10.07 -9.50
C ILE A 97 2.07 9.19 -10.75
N LEU A 98 0.93 8.64 -11.16
CA LEU A 98 0.83 7.69 -12.26
C LEU A 98 -0.13 8.21 -13.32
N GLU A 99 0.28 8.07 -14.56
CA GLU A 99 -0.53 8.28 -15.74
C GLU A 99 -1.17 6.95 -16.16
N ILE A 100 -2.49 6.94 -16.28
CA ILE A 100 -3.27 5.78 -16.67
C ILE A 100 -3.87 6.08 -18.04
N ARG A 101 -3.46 5.31 -19.05
CA ARG A 101 -3.94 5.43 -20.43
C ARG A 101 -4.77 4.21 -20.78
N THR A 102 -5.92 4.42 -21.43
CA THR A 102 -6.72 3.32 -21.96
C THR A 102 -6.07 2.81 -23.24
N VAL A 103 -5.78 1.51 -23.30
CA VAL A 103 -5.23 0.85 -24.50
C VAL A 103 -6.32 0.02 -25.19
N ALA A 104 -7.26 -0.55 -24.45
CA ALA A 104 -8.45 -1.17 -25.03
C ALA A 104 -9.59 -1.10 -24.02
N VAL A 105 -10.79 -1.52 -24.41
CA VAL A 105 -11.92 -1.61 -23.47
C VAL A 105 -11.52 -2.52 -22.30
N GLY A 106 -11.52 -1.95 -21.09
CA GLY A 106 -11.11 -2.65 -19.87
C GLY A 106 -9.61 -2.86 -19.68
N ILE A 107 -8.75 -2.38 -20.59
CA ILE A 107 -7.30 -2.55 -20.55
C ILE A 107 -6.61 -1.20 -20.49
N VAL A 108 -5.69 -1.03 -19.53
CA VAL A 108 -4.95 0.21 -19.32
C VAL A 108 -3.44 -0.03 -19.27
N ALA A 109 -2.68 0.95 -19.74
CA ALA A 109 -1.27 1.10 -19.45
C ALA A 109 -1.10 2.09 -18.28
N ILE A 110 -0.22 1.77 -17.35
CA ILE A 110 0.07 2.61 -16.17
C ILE A 110 1.54 3.01 -16.24
N LYS A 111 1.82 4.31 -16.29
CA LYS A 111 3.16 4.88 -16.38
C LYS A 111 3.42 5.78 -15.17
N GLY A 112 4.60 5.70 -14.57
CA GLY A 112 5.01 6.67 -13.54
C GLY A 112 5.40 7.99 -14.17
N VAL A 113 4.79 9.10 -13.77
CA VAL A 113 5.06 10.43 -14.36
C VAL A 113 6.49 10.89 -14.07
N GLU A 114 6.96 10.69 -12.84
CA GLU A 114 8.31 11.12 -12.46
C GLU A 114 9.41 10.15 -12.96
N SER A 115 9.09 8.86 -13.04
CA SER A 115 10.09 7.83 -13.38
C SER A 115 10.11 7.47 -14.87
N GLU A 116 9.08 7.85 -15.60
CA GLU A 116 8.83 7.53 -17.00
C GLU A 116 8.72 6.03 -17.34
N TYR A 117 8.78 5.15 -16.34
CA TYR A 117 8.62 3.72 -16.52
C TYR A 117 7.15 3.28 -16.56
N PHE A 118 6.85 2.30 -17.42
CA PHE A 118 5.59 1.59 -17.41
C PHE A 118 5.59 0.47 -16.37
N LEU A 119 4.47 0.30 -15.65
CA LEU A 119 4.28 -0.82 -14.75
C LEU A 119 4.20 -2.11 -15.56
N ALA A 120 5.12 -3.03 -15.29
CA ALA A 120 5.16 -4.36 -15.88
C ALA A 120 5.25 -5.43 -14.79
N MET A 121 4.86 -6.66 -15.14
CA MET A 121 5.00 -7.84 -14.29
C MET A 121 5.73 -8.91 -15.09
N ASN A 122 6.74 -9.53 -14.48
CA ASN A 122 7.49 -10.60 -15.15
C ASN A 122 6.76 -11.95 -14.98
N LYS A 123 7.29 -13.01 -15.61
CA LYS A 123 6.72 -14.37 -15.53
C LYS A 123 6.67 -14.97 -14.11
N SER A 124 7.47 -14.45 -13.17
CA SER A 124 7.44 -14.89 -11.76
C SER A 124 6.51 -14.05 -10.88
N GLY A 125 5.72 -13.14 -11.45
CA GLY A 125 4.79 -12.29 -10.72
C GLY A 125 5.42 -11.07 -10.06
N ARG A 126 6.70 -10.78 -10.34
CA ARG A 126 7.39 -9.61 -9.77
C ARG A 126 7.08 -8.36 -10.60
N LEU A 127 6.59 -7.33 -9.93
CA LEU A 127 6.39 -6.00 -10.51
C LEU A 127 7.70 -5.25 -10.71
N TYR A 128 7.83 -4.55 -11.84
CA TYR A 128 8.97 -3.72 -12.20
C TYR A 128 8.54 -2.60 -13.16
N GLY A 129 9.41 -1.61 -13.35
CA GLY A 129 9.28 -0.55 -14.35
C GLY A 129 10.02 -0.91 -15.64
N LYS A 130 9.37 -0.75 -16.79
CA LYS A 130 9.95 -0.97 -18.12
C LYS A 130 9.92 0.29 -18.96
#